data_AF-A0A6V7LE93-F1
#
_entry.id   AF-A0A6V7LE93-F1
#
_cell.length_a   1.000
_cell.length_b   1.000
_cell.length_c   1.000
_cell.angle_alpha   90.00
_cell.angle_beta   90.00
_cell.angle_gamma   90.00
#
_symmetry.space_group_name_H-M   'P 1'
#
loop_
_entity.id
_entity.type
_entity.pdbx_description
1 polymer ?
#
loop_
_entity_poly.entity_id
_entity_poly.type
_entity_poly.pdbx_seq_one_letter_code
_entity_poly.pdbx_strand_id
1 'polypeptide(L)' 'IKSMNWHKILLKLVEEENLNGKDVNTMRKFTGFQEISYPTTDKHNDMGQLFKYLSEHSSQHVFKEFFGVEGKMNTSNN' A
#
# COMPACT_ATOMS: atom_id res chain seq x y z
N ILE A 1 15.40 -17.33 22.80
CA ILE A 1 15.25 -16.31 21.76
C ILE A 1 14.48 -16.97 20.61
N LYS A 2 13.24 -16.55 20.33
CA LYS A 2 12.51 -17.01 19.13
C LYS A 2 13.33 -16.57 17.91
N SER A 3 13.52 -17.45 16.93
CA SER A 3 14.35 -17.18 15.75
C SER A 3 13.94 -15.87 15.07
N MET A 4 14.88 -14.95 14.86
CA MET A 4 14.64 -13.78 14.02
C MET A 4 14.59 -14.23 12.57
N ASN A 5 13.38 -14.26 12.00
CA ASN A 5 13.19 -14.53 10.59
C ASN A 5 13.44 -13.24 9.82
N TRP A 6 14.70 -13.02 9.45
CA TRP A 6 15.07 -11.90 8.58
C TRP A 6 14.44 -12.11 7.21
N HIS A 7 13.58 -11.18 6.81
CA HIS A 7 12.98 -11.16 5.48
C HIS A 7 13.60 -10.02 4.67
N LYS A 8 13.94 -10.31 3.41
CA LYS A 8 14.47 -9.31 2.49
C LYS A 8 13.36 -8.33 2.10
N ILE A 9 13.62 -7.04 2.25
CA ILE A 9 12.77 -5.99 1.68
C ILE A 9 13.06 -5.93 0.17
N LEU A 10 12.00 -6.02 -0.64
CA LEU A 10 12.09 -6.00 -2.09
C LEU A 10 11.56 -4.68 -2.63
N LEU A 11 12.26 -4.11 -3.60
CA LEU A 11 11.77 -3.01 -4.42
C LEU A 11 10.99 -3.61 -5.60
N LYS A 12 9.67 -3.48 -5.59
CA LYS A 12 8.78 -4.02 -6.64
C LYS A 12 8.40 -3.02 -7.71
N LEU A 13 8.38 -1.73 -7.38
CA LEU A 13 7.96 -0.65 -8.26
C LEU A 13 8.90 0.53 -8.09
N VAL A 14 9.30 1.13 -9.21
CA VAL A 14 10.08 2.36 -9.27
C VAL A 14 9.34 3.34 -10.17
N GLU A 15 9.17 4.56 -9.68
CA GLU A 15 8.51 5.64 -10.40
C GLU A 15 9.49 6.82 -10.49
N GLU A 16 9.53 7.46 -11.65
CA GLU A 16 10.37 8.63 -11.89
C GLU A 16 9.49 9.85 -12.17
N GLU A 17 9.73 10.94 -11.44
CA GLU A 17 8.99 12.19 -11.61
C GLU A 17 9.93 13.40 -11.57
N ASN A 18 9.75 14.31 -12.52
CA ASN A 18 10.49 15.57 -12.54
C ASN A 18 9.77 16.61 -11.67
N LEU A 19 10.41 17.01 -10.58
CA LEU A 19 9.86 17.95 -9.62
C LEU A 19 9.85 19.41 -10.10
N ASN A 20 10.55 19.74 -11.19
CA ASN A 20 10.67 21.11 -11.72
C ASN A 20 11.01 22.15 -10.64
N GLY A 21 11.91 21.79 -9.72
CA GLY A 21 12.34 22.66 -8.60
C GLY A 21 11.42 22.67 -7.38
N LYS A 22 10.33 21.88 -7.35
CA LYS A 22 9.51 21.67 -6.15
C LYS A 22 10.27 20.86 -5.10
N ASP A 23 9.93 21.06 -3.83
CA ASP A 23 10.47 20.28 -2.71
C ASP A 23 10.08 18.79 -2.85
N VAL A 24 11.05 17.88 -2.75
CA VAL A 24 10.83 16.43 -2.76
C VAL A 24 9.84 15.96 -1.69
N ASN A 25 9.72 16.69 -0.58
CA ASN A 25 8.76 16.37 0.46
C ASN A 25 7.31 16.47 -0.01
N THR A 26 7.01 17.22 -1.09
CA THR A 26 5.65 17.27 -1.66
C THR A 26 5.22 15.95 -2.28
N MET A 27 6.15 15.02 -2.55
CA MET A 27 5.88 13.69 -3.08
C MET A 27 5.65 12.63 -2.00
N ARG A 28 5.86 12.98 -0.72
CA ARG A 28 5.76 12.02 0.38
C ARG A 28 4.29 11.67 0.64
N LYS A 29 3.89 10.47 0.24
CA LYS A 29 2.52 9.95 0.46
C LYS A 29 2.28 9.38 1.87
N PHE A 30 3.34 8.88 2.52
CA PHE A 30 3.27 8.29 3.85
C PHE A 30 4.28 8.96 4.77
N THR A 31 3.84 9.38 5.97
CA THR A 31 4.69 10.00 6.97
C THR A 31 4.92 9.04 8.13
N GLY A 32 6.18 8.69 8.38
CA GLY A 32 6.55 7.74 9.42
C GLY A 32 6.14 6.29 9.12
N PHE A 33 6.18 5.45 10.15
CA PHE A 33 5.78 4.05 10.09
C PHE A 33 4.53 3.85 10.94
N GLN A 34 3.51 3.25 10.34
CA GLN A 34 2.26 2.91 11.02
C GLN A 34 1.93 1.44 10.76
N GLU A 35 1.61 0.72 11.82
CA GLU A 35 1.04 -0.62 11.70
C GLU A 35 -0.47 -0.49 11.47
N ILE A 36 -0.95 -1.13 10.40
CA ILE A 36 -2.37 -1.15 10.05
C ILE A 36 -2.78 -2.62 9.93
N SER A 37 -3.85 -2.99 10.63
CA SER A 37 -4.45 -4.32 10.56
C SER A 37 -5.92 -4.17 10.22
N TYR A 38 -6.35 -4.83 9.14
CA TYR A 38 -7.76 -4.91 8.80
C TYR A 38 -8.30 -6.22 9.36
N PRO A 39 -9.21 -6.18 10.33
CA PRO A 39 -9.74 -7.40 10.94
C PRO A 39 -10.50 -8.20 9.90
N THR A 40 -10.13 -9.47 9.77
CA THR A 40 -10.83 -10.45 8.95
C THR A 40 -11.17 -11.66 9.80
N THR A 41 -12.17 -12.42 9.35
CA THR A 41 -12.53 -13.71 9.98
C THR A 41 -11.51 -14.81 9.69
N ASP A 42 -10.57 -14.57 8.77
CA ASP A 42 -9.56 -15.52 8.30
C ASP A 42 -8.13 -15.00 8.52
N LYS A 43 -7.12 -15.80 8.20
CA LYS A 43 -5.69 -15.48 8.40
C LYS A 43 -5.11 -14.45 7.41
N HIS A 44 -5.94 -13.76 6.63
CA HIS A 44 -5.50 -12.85 5.57
C HIS A 44 -6.05 -11.44 5.81
N ASN A 45 -5.25 -10.39 5.63
CA ASN A 45 -5.77 -9.02 5.65
C ASN A 45 -6.86 -8.82 4.58
N ASP A 46 -7.84 -7.96 4.88
CA ASP A 46 -8.87 -7.57 3.91
C ASP A 46 -8.22 -6.76 2.77
N MET A 47 -8.12 -7.39 1.61
CA MET A 47 -7.50 -6.78 0.42
C MET A 47 -8.31 -5.61 -0.14
N GLY A 48 -9.63 -5.59 0.08
CA GLY A 48 -10.49 -4.46 -0.29
C GLY A 48 -10.25 -3.24 0.59
N GLN A 49 -10.08 -3.44 1.90
CA GLN A 49 -9.69 -2.36 2.82
C GLN A 49 -8.29 -1.83 2.52
N LEU A 50 -7.34 -2.72 2.19
CA LEU A 50 -6.01 -2.30 1.74
C LEU A 50 -6.08 -1.47 0.45
N PHE A 51 -6.86 -1.91 -0.54
CA PHE A 51 -7.04 -1.16 -1.79
C PHE A 51 -7.68 0.22 -1.54
N LYS A 52 -8.69 0.28 -0.67
CA LYS A 52 -9.34 1.52 -0.24
C LYS A 52 -8.32 2.47 0.38
N TYR A 53 -7.52 2.00 1.33
CA TYR A 53 -6.49 2.80 1.99
C TYR A 53 -5.45 3.35 1.00
N LEU A 54 -4.98 2.52 0.06
CA LEU A 54 -4.07 2.98 -0.99
C LEU A 54 -4.72 4.04 -1.89
N SER A 55 -6.02 3.92 -2.16
CA SER A 55 -6.79 4.91 -2.94
C SER A 55 -6.91 6.25 -2.22
N GLU A 56 -7.18 6.25 -0.91
CA GLU A 56 -7.21 7.46 -0.08
C GLU A 56 -5.85 8.18 -0.06
N HIS A 57 -4.76 7.46 -0.29
CA HIS A 57 -3.38 7.98 -0.38
C HIS A 57 -2.88 8.15 -1.83
N SER A 58 -3.78 8.16 -2.83
CA SER A 58 -3.41 8.34 -4.25
C SER A 58 -2.31 7.36 -4.72
N SER A 59 -2.41 6.11 -4.25
CA SER A 59 -1.44 5.03 -4.45
C SER A 59 -2.10 3.73 -4.92
N GLN A 60 -3.36 3.76 -5.36
CA GLN A 60 -4.11 2.57 -5.79
C GLN A 60 -3.47 1.81 -6.96
N HIS A 61 -2.72 2.50 -7.83
CA HIS A 61 -2.05 1.88 -8.98
C HIS A 61 -1.03 0.82 -8.55
N VAL A 62 -0.40 0.98 -7.37
CA VAL A 62 0.57 0.00 -6.87
C VAL A 62 -0.08 -1.35 -6.57
N PHE A 63 -1.38 -1.39 -6.28
CA PHE A 63 -2.05 -2.62 -5.87
C PHE A 63 -1.90 -3.73 -6.93
N LYS A 64 -2.08 -3.39 -8.21
CA LYS A 64 -1.89 -4.33 -9.31
C LYS A 64 -0.44 -4.81 -9.42
N GLU A 65 0.54 -3.93 -9.25
CA GLU A 65 1.97 -4.27 -9.31
C GLU A 65 2.38 -5.21 -8.17
N PHE A 66 1.84 -5.01 -6.97
CA PHE A 66 2.18 -5.82 -5.80
C PHE A 66 1.48 -7.19 -5.80
N PHE A 67 0.24 -7.27 -6.28
CA PHE A 67 -0.65 -8.43 -6.14
C PHE A 67 -1.07 -9.10 -7.46
N GLY A 68 -0.75 -8.51 -8.61
CA GLY A 68 -1.06 -9.06 -9.93
C GLY A 68 -2.54 -9.03 -10.34
N VAL A 69 -3.40 -8.37 -9.55
CA VAL A 69 -4.85 -8.31 -9.78
C VAL A 69 -5.36 -6.88 -9.68
N GLU A 70 -6.39 -6.56 -10.46
CA GLU A 70 -7.08 -5.26 -10.38
C GLU A 70 -7.81 -5.13 -9.03
N GLY A 71 -7.63 -4.00 -8.36
CA GLY A 71 -8.37 -3.68 -7.15
C GLY A 71 -9.83 -3.34 -7.47
N LYS A 72 -10.75 -3.80 -6.61
CA LYS A 72 -12.17 -3.49 -6.72
C LYS A 72 -12.62 -2.81 -5.43
N MET A 73 -13.25 -1.65 -5.55
CA MET A 73 -13.99 -1.09 -4.42
C MET A 73 -15.30 -1.86 -4.29
N ASN A 74 -15.55 -2.44 -3.11
CA ASN A 74 -16.88 -2.93 -2.80
C ASN A 74 -17.77 -1.72 -2.52
N THR A 75 -18.54 -1.29 -3.51
CA THR A 75 -19.71 -0.44 -3.28
C THR A 75 -20.77 -1.29 -2.58
N SER A 76 -20.70 -1.35 -1.25
CA SER A 76 -21.85 -1.78 -0.46
C SER A 76 -22.95 -0.72 -0.65
N ASN A 77 -23.86 -0.97 -1.58
CA ASN A 77 -25.11 -0.23 -1.67
C ASN A 77 -25.91 -0.56 -0.40
N ASN A 78 -26.07 0.42 0.50
CA ASN A 78 -27.09 0.39 1.54
C ASN A 78 -28.45 0.71 0.92
#